data_AF-A0A8S9YYI2-F1
#
_entry.id   AF-A0A8S9YYI2-F1
#
_cell.length_a   1.000
_cell.length_b   1.000
_cell.length_c   1.000
_cell.angle_alpha   90.00
_cell.angle_beta   90.00
_cell.angle_gamma   90.00
#
_symmetry.space_group_name_H-M   'P 1'
#
loop_
_entity.id
_entity.type
_entity.pdbx_description
1 polymer ?
#
loop_
_entity_poly.entity_id
_entity_poly.type
_entity_poly.pdbx_seq_one_letter_code
_entity_poly.pdbx_strand_id
1 'polypeptide(L)'
;MDTIPDHLTSPSECQPIIPNSVLRVNNAATKIVKATDLVDLAKQIQSCEQFVNANASSRLYLIVDQMQYLKKQAESILLDMKRDLDLHKLPCNFVKKPGNTYHVYEKPNGIRYFGFLSPEDWGSQCPDRFIHSYTLLPDMTWLDADHMNDRANTDVIVKKLMCASNLLSLDDSMQNKS
;
A
#
# COMPACT_ATOMS: atom_id res chain seq x y z
N MET A 1 -37.04 23.49 0.77
CA MET A 1 -37.98 22.35 0.73
C MET A 1 -37.64 21.60 -0.54
N ASP A 2 -36.84 20.55 -0.43
CA ASP A 2 -36.71 19.51 -1.45
C ASP A 2 -36.40 18.21 -0.71
N THR A 3 -37.41 17.33 -0.73
CA THR A 3 -37.43 16.03 -0.05
C THR A 3 -36.67 15.04 -0.92
N ILE A 4 -35.54 14.53 -0.42
CA ILE A 4 -34.82 13.40 -1.00
C ILE A 4 -35.61 12.13 -0.65
N PRO A 5 -36.01 11.28 -1.62
CA PRO A 5 -36.62 10.00 -1.27
C PRO A 5 -35.54 8.98 -0.89
N ASP A 6 -35.59 8.56 0.37
CA ASP A 6 -34.98 7.33 0.88
C ASP A 6 -35.59 6.13 0.15
N HIS A 7 -34.84 5.58 -0.80
CA HIS A 7 -35.03 4.20 -1.24
C HIS A 7 -33.85 3.40 -0.65
N LEU A 8 -34.15 2.74 0.45
CA LEU A 8 -33.37 1.63 1.00
C LEU A 8 -33.33 0.53 -0.07
N THR A 9 -32.23 0.46 -0.81
CA THR A 9 -31.91 -0.76 -1.55
C THR A 9 -31.64 -1.84 -0.52
N SER A 10 -32.58 -2.78 -0.40
CA SER A 10 -32.44 -4.04 0.32
C SER A 10 -31.08 -4.67 0.06
N PRO A 11 -30.41 -5.26 1.07
CA PRO A 11 -29.16 -5.98 0.85
C PRO A 11 -29.46 -7.12 -0.12
N SER A 12 -29.01 -6.97 -1.35
CA SER A 12 -29.01 -8.04 -2.33
C SER A 12 -28.22 -9.18 -1.72
N GLU A 13 -28.94 -10.24 -1.35
CA GLU A 13 -28.38 -11.52 -0.95
C GLU A 13 -27.30 -11.89 -1.97
N CYS A 14 -26.05 -11.96 -1.51
CA CYS A 14 -25.00 -12.65 -2.24
C CYS A 14 -25.35 -14.15 -2.25
N GLN A 15 -26.24 -14.55 -3.15
CA GLN A 15 -26.49 -15.94 -3.45
C GLN A 15 -25.18 -16.51 -4.04
N PRO A 16 -24.59 -17.56 -3.44
CA PRO A 16 -23.37 -18.14 -3.97
C PRO A 16 -23.66 -18.68 -5.37
N ILE A 17 -22.87 -18.24 -6.35
CA ILE A 17 -22.91 -18.76 -7.71
C ILE A 17 -22.39 -20.20 -7.62
N ILE A 18 -23.28 -21.18 -7.58
CA ILE A 18 -22.92 -22.59 -7.74
C ILE A 18 -22.83 -22.81 -9.26
N PRO A 19 -21.62 -22.88 -9.86
CA PRO A 19 -21.53 -23.31 -11.25
C PRO A 19 -22.09 -24.73 -11.30
N ASN A 20 -23.11 -24.95 -12.14
CA ASN A 20 -23.79 -26.23 -12.36
C ASN A 20 -22.80 -27.40 -12.31
N SER A 21 -22.61 -27.97 -11.13
CA SER A 21 -21.75 -29.13 -10.95
C SER A 21 -22.61 -30.31 -11.32
N VAL A 22 -22.35 -30.85 -12.51
CA VAL A 22 -22.83 -32.15 -12.92
C VAL A 22 -22.53 -33.10 -11.77
N LEU A 23 -23.58 -33.54 -11.06
CA LEU A 23 -23.47 -34.53 -9.99
C LEU A 23 -22.89 -35.80 -10.60
N ARG A 24 -21.57 -35.99 -10.46
CA ARG A 24 -20.94 -37.29 -10.71
C ARG A 24 -21.34 -38.20 -9.58
N VAL A 25 -22.42 -38.95 -9.79
CA VAL A 25 -22.86 -39.99 -8.87
C VAL A 25 -21.79 -41.08 -8.89
N ASN A 26 -21.02 -41.22 -7.80
CA ASN A 26 -20.06 -42.30 -7.68
C ASN A 26 -20.82 -43.63 -7.56
N ASN A 27 -20.69 -44.52 -8.55
CA ASN A 27 -21.40 -45.81 -8.59
C ASN A 27 -21.00 -46.82 -7.48
N ALA A 28 -20.00 -46.49 -6.67
CA ALA A 28 -19.65 -47.23 -5.45
C ALA A 28 -20.49 -46.79 -4.22
N ALA A 29 -21.50 -45.92 -4.42
CA ALA A 29 -22.40 -45.48 -3.37
C ALA A 29 -23.10 -46.67 -2.72
N THR A 30 -22.79 -46.92 -1.45
CA THR A 30 -23.65 -47.69 -0.55
C THR A 30 -25.04 -47.07 -0.63
N LYS A 31 -26.00 -47.84 -1.16
CA LYS A 31 -27.43 -47.50 -1.18
C LYS A 31 -27.80 -46.90 0.17
N ILE A 32 -28.42 -45.73 0.22
CA ILE A 32 -28.91 -45.15 1.47
C ILE A 32 -29.84 -46.18 2.13
N VAL A 33 -29.34 -46.86 3.17
CA VAL A 33 -30.00 -48.05 3.73
C VAL A 33 -31.00 -47.66 4.82
N LYS A 34 -30.78 -46.53 5.52
CA LYS A 34 -31.54 -46.13 6.71
C LYS A 34 -31.81 -44.62 6.72
N ALA A 35 -32.92 -44.21 7.33
CA ALA A 35 -33.30 -42.79 7.44
C ALA A 35 -32.23 -41.92 8.17
N THR A 36 -31.42 -42.52 9.04
CA THR A 36 -30.33 -41.84 9.75
C THR A 36 -29.18 -41.41 8.83
N ASP A 37 -28.93 -42.15 7.75
CA ASP A 37 -27.84 -41.91 6.79
C ASP A 37 -28.07 -40.61 5.98
N LEU A 38 -29.33 -40.28 5.68
CA LEU A 38 -29.69 -39.00 5.04
C LEU A 38 -29.41 -37.80 5.95
N VAL A 39 -29.68 -37.94 7.24
CA VAL A 39 -29.45 -36.89 8.23
C VAL A 39 -27.95 -36.68 8.43
N ASP A 40 -27.18 -37.76 8.48
CA ASP A 40 -25.72 -37.70 8.61
C ASP A 40 -25.06 -37.07 7.37
N LEU A 41 -25.54 -37.42 6.16
CA LEU A 41 -25.13 -36.77 4.92
C LEU A 41 -25.43 -35.26 4.93
N ALA A 42 -26.64 -34.86 5.33
CA ALA A 42 -27.02 -33.45 5.41
C ALA A 42 -26.13 -32.65 6.38
N LYS A 43 -25.81 -33.23 7.55
CA LYS A 43 -24.86 -32.63 8.51
C LYS A 43 -23.46 -32.48 7.91
N GLN A 44 -23.00 -33.47 7.15
CA GLN A 44 -21.69 -33.41 6.50
C GLN A 44 -21.64 -32.33 5.42
N ILE A 45 -22.68 -32.21 4.59
CA ILE A 45 -22.80 -31.14 3.59
C ILE A 45 -22.76 -29.77 4.28
N GLN A 46 -23.58 -29.58 5.32
CA GLN A 46 -23.60 -28.33 6.09
C GLN A 46 -22.22 -28.00 6.68
N SER A 47 -21.51 -29.00 7.22
CA SER A 47 -20.16 -28.81 7.77
C SER A 47 -19.17 -28.41 6.66
N CYS A 48 -19.23 -29.06 5.49
CA CYS A 48 -18.40 -28.70 4.34
C CYS A 48 -18.65 -27.27 3.87
N GLU A 49 -19.91 -26.83 3.78
CA GLU A 49 -20.26 -25.46 3.43
C GLU A 49 -19.68 -24.45 4.43
N GLN A 50 -19.76 -24.75 5.73
CA GLN A 50 -19.14 -23.92 6.77
C GLN A 50 -17.63 -23.79 6.57
N PHE A 51 -16.92 -24.89 6.28
CA PHE A 51 -15.48 -24.86 6.01
C PHE A 51 -15.12 -24.07 4.75
N VAL A 52 -15.87 -24.25 3.67
CA VAL A 52 -15.66 -23.50 2.41
C VAL A 52 -15.89 -22.01 2.63
N ASN A 53 -16.97 -21.65 3.32
CA ASN A 53 -17.29 -20.25 3.63
C ASN A 53 -16.24 -19.62 4.56
N ALA A 54 -15.78 -20.34 5.58
CA ALA A 54 -14.72 -19.87 6.47
C ALA A 54 -13.40 -19.66 5.70
N ASN A 55 -13.03 -20.59 4.82
CA ASN A 55 -11.82 -20.46 4.00
C ASN A 55 -11.92 -19.28 3.02
N ALA A 56 -13.05 -19.14 2.32
CA ALA A 56 -13.29 -18.02 1.41
C ALA A 56 -13.23 -16.68 2.16
N SER A 57 -13.87 -16.59 3.34
CA SER A 57 -13.86 -15.39 4.18
C SER A 57 -12.43 -15.03 4.61
N SER A 58 -11.63 -15.98 5.09
CA SER A 58 -10.24 -15.74 5.48
C SER A 58 -9.38 -15.20 4.33
N ARG A 59 -9.59 -15.70 3.10
CA ARG A 59 -8.89 -15.18 1.91
C ARG A 59 -9.35 -13.78 1.53
N LEU A 60 -10.65 -13.49 1.63
CA LEU A 60 -11.18 -12.16 1.39
C LEU A 60 -10.67 -11.15 2.43
N TYR A 61 -10.54 -11.54 3.70
CA TYR A 61 -9.91 -10.69 4.73
C TYR A 61 -8.49 -10.29 4.34
N LEU A 62 -7.65 -11.24 3.89
CA LEU A 62 -6.29 -10.94 3.42
C LEU A 62 -6.29 -9.93 2.26
N ILE A 63 -7.21 -10.09 1.29
CA ILE A 63 -7.33 -9.17 0.16
C ILE A 63 -7.73 -7.77 0.64
N VAL A 64 -8.69 -7.68 1.56
CA VAL A 64 -9.12 -6.40 2.15
C VAL A 64 -7.96 -5.71 2.85
N ASP A 65 -7.15 -6.45 3.63
CA ASP A 65 -5.98 -5.90 4.30
C ASP A 65 -4.96 -5.34 3.29
N GLN A 66 -4.72 -6.06 2.20
CA GLN A 66 -3.85 -5.60 1.10
C GLN A 66 -4.42 -4.35 0.42
N MET A 67 -5.72 -4.31 0.15
CA MET A 67 -6.37 -3.13 -0.45
C MET A 67 -6.26 -1.90 0.46
N GLN A 68 -6.43 -2.07 1.77
CA GLN A 68 -6.24 -0.99 2.74
C GLN A 68 -4.79 -0.50 2.77
N TYR A 69 -3.82 -1.41 2.69
CA TYR A 69 -2.40 -1.07 2.61
C TYR A 69 -2.09 -0.27 1.32
N LEU A 70 -2.60 -0.69 0.17
CA LEU A 70 -2.46 0.06 -1.09
C LEU A 70 -3.10 1.44 -1.02
N LYS A 71 -4.29 1.55 -0.42
CA LYS A 71 -4.95 2.84 -0.21
C LYS A 71 -4.10 3.79 0.61
N LYS A 72 -3.54 3.34 1.74
CA LYS A 72 -2.67 4.16 2.60
C LYS A 72 -1.41 4.63 1.85
N GLN A 73 -0.82 3.75 1.04
CA GLN A 73 0.32 4.13 0.20
C GLN A 73 -0.06 5.23 -0.81
N ALA A 74 -1.21 5.10 -1.49
CA ALA A 74 -1.68 6.12 -2.41
C ALA A 74 -1.91 7.47 -1.71
N GLU A 75 -2.50 7.46 -0.51
CA GLU A 75 -2.67 8.67 0.31
C GLU A 75 -1.32 9.31 0.67
N SER A 76 -0.32 8.51 1.06
CA SER A 76 1.04 9.01 1.33
C SER A 76 1.66 9.68 0.11
N ILE A 77 1.60 9.03 -1.06
CA ILE A 77 2.15 9.56 -2.31
C ILE A 77 1.53 10.92 -2.66
N LEU A 78 0.22 11.07 -2.46
CA LEU A 78 -0.47 12.35 -2.72
C LEU A 78 -0.07 13.45 -1.74
N LEU A 79 0.17 13.11 -0.47
CA LEU A 79 0.69 14.05 0.52
C LEU A 79 2.12 14.49 0.17
N ASP A 80 2.97 13.54 -0.22
CA ASP A 80 4.35 13.80 -0.63
C ASP A 80 4.38 14.70 -1.86
N MET A 81 3.58 14.39 -2.88
CA MET A 81 3.41 15.23 -4.07
C MET A 81 2.96 16.64 -3.71
N LYS A 82 1.97 16.78 -2.82
CA LYS A 82 1.48 18.11 -2.41
C LYS A 82 2.58 18.90 -1.72
N ARG A 83 3.28 18.30 -0.76
CA ARG A 83 4.42 18.92 -0.08
C ARG A 83 5.48 19.35 -1.08
N ASP A 84 5.84 18.48 -2.02
CA ASP A 84 6.86 18.77 -3.03
C ASP A 84 6.47 19.96 -3.92
N LEU A 85 5.22 19.99 -4.38
CA LEU A 85 4.68 21.10 -5.15
C LEU A 85 4.67 22.41 -4.36
N ASP A 86 4.28 22.35 -3.08
CA ASP A 86 4.23 23.53 -2.22
C ASP A 86 5.64 24.08 -1.96
N LEU A 87 6.63 23.20 -1.73
CA LEU A 87 8.05 23.59 -1.65
C LEU A 87 8.53 24.17 -2.98
N HIS A 88 8.19 23.57 -4.12
CA HIS A 88 8.56 24.12 -5.44
C HIS A 88 8.00 25.52 -5.68
N LYS A 89 6.81 25.84 -5.15
CA LYS A 89 6.18 27.17 -5.24
C LYS A 89 6.76 28.21 -4.29
N LEU A 90 7.52 27.82 -3.27
CA LEU A 90 8.08 28.78 -2.33
C LEU A 90 8.97 29.81 -3.06
N PRO A 91 8.83 31.11 -2.75
CA PRO A 91 9.69 32.16 -3.29
C PRO A 91 11.18 31.85 -3.06
N CYS A 92 11.97 32.02 -4.12
CA CYS A 92 13.42 31.90 -4.07
C CYS A 92 14.07 32.79 -5.14
N ASN A 93 15.23 33.36 -4.82
CA ASN A 93 15.99 34.22 -5.74
C ASN A 93 17.04 33.43 -6.55
N PHE A 94 16.96 32.10 -6.56
CA PHE A 94 17.95 31.22 -7.17
C PHE A 94 17.28 30.05 -7.89
N VAL A 95 18.02 29.45 -8.82
CA VAL A 95 17.59 28.22 -9.49
C VAL A 95 17.90 27.03 -8.58
N LYS A 96 16.86 26.23 -8.30
CA LYS A 96 16.95 24.99 -7.52
C LYS A 96 17.74 23.95 -8.31
N LYS A 97 18.76 23.36 -7.70
CA LYS A 97 19.66 22.35 -8.30
C LYS A 97 19.63 21.08 -7.44
N PRO A 98 19.41 19.90 -8.05
CA PRO A 98 19.48 18.64 -7.33
C PRO A 98 20.83 18.45 -6.62
N GLY A 99 20.80 17.75 -5.49
CA GLY A 99 21.95 17.48 -4.63
C GLY A 99 22.23 18.57 -3.59
N ASN A 100 21.60 19.73 -3.70
CA ASN A 100 21.76 20.81 -2.72
C ASN A 100 20.70 20.72 -1.62
N THR A 101 21.09 21.15 -0.42
CA THR A 101 20.21 21.38 0.71
C THR A 101 19.75 22.83 0.73
N TYR A 102 18.47 23.03 0.98
CA TYR A 102 17.81 24.32 1.05
C TYR A 102 17.06 24.44 2.37
N HIS A 103 17.01 25.64 2.93
CA HIS A 103 16.45 25.90 4.25
C HIS A 103 15.21 26.78 4.12
N VAL A 104 14.09 26.35 4.69
CA VAL A 104 12.84 27.11 4.69
C VAL A 104 12.79 28.01 5.91
N TYR A 105 12.55 29.29 5.68
CA TYR A 105 12.34 30.30 6.70
C TYR A 105 10.95 30.91 6.57
N GLU A 106 10.40 31.40 7.67
CA GLU A 106 9.11 32.07 7.75
C GLU A 106 9.29 33.49 8.29
N LYS A 107 8.83 34.45 7.49
CA LYS A 107 8.81 35.87 7.87
C LYS A 107 7.75 36.13 8.94
N PRO A 108 7.84 37.26 9.68
CA PRO A 108 6.81 37.65 10.65
C PRO A 108 5.41 37.81 10.05
N ASN A 109 5.31 38.06 8.74
CA ASN A 109 4.05 38.14 8.00
C ASN A 109 3.48 36.77 7.56
N GLY A 110 4.13 35.66 7.95
CA GLY A 110 3.72 34.29 7.63
C GLY A 110 4.16 33.77 6.26
N ILE A 111 4.87 34.58 5.46
CA ILE A 111 5.37 34.14 4.14
C ILE A 111 6.61 33.27 4.33
N ARG A 112 6.56 32.06 3.78
CA ARG A 112 7.70 31.14 3.74
C ARG A 112 8.54 31.35 2.48
N TYR A 113 9.85 31.15 2.58
CA TYR A 113 10.77 31.25 1.46
C TYR A 113 11.97 30.33 1.66
N PHE A 114 12.68 30.04 0.57
CA PHE A 114 13.92 29.26 0.63
C PHE A 114 15.17 30.14 0.73
N GLY A 115 16.09 29.73 1.59
CA GLY A 115 17.45 30.23 1.71
C GLY A 115 18.49 29.12 1.47
N PHE A 116 19.72 29.53 1.17
CA PHE A 116 20.85 28.61 1.00
C PHE A 116 21.66 28.39 2.29
N LEU A 117 21.61 29.36 3.20
CA LEU A 117 22.35 29.31 4.47
C LEU A 117 21.52 28.59 5.53
N SER A 118 22.19 27.74 6.32
CA SER A 118 21.59 27.10 7.48
C SER A 118 21.43 28.11 8.64
N PRO A 119 20.60 27.81 9.65
CA PRO A 119 20.47 28.67 10.82
C PRO A 119 21.81 28.87 11.56
N GLU A 120 22.68 27.87 11.51
CA GLU A 120 24.02 27.92 12.11
C GLU A 120 24.94 28.87 11.33
N ASP A 121 24.89 28.81 9.98
CA ASP A 121 25.68 29.71 9.11
C ASP A 121 25.21 31.16 9.19
N TRP A 122 23.92 31.39 9.45
CA TRP A 122 23.37 32.72 9.71
C TRP A 122 23.85 33.32 11.02
N GLY A 123 24.23 32.49 12.00
CA GLY A 123 24.61 32.90 13.33
C GLY A 123 23.55 33.78 14.02
N SER A 124 24.00 34.79 14.76
CA SER A 124 23.12 35.70 15.53
C SER A 124 22.23 36.61 14.67
N GLN A 125 22.48 36.66 13.36
CA GLN A 125 21.80 37.57 12.43
C GLN A 125 20.75 36.87 11.56
N CYS A 126 20.28 35.68 11.96
CA CYS A 126 19.20 34.99 11.25
C CYS A 126 17.95 35.90 11.21
N PRO A 127 17.53 36.37 10.04
CA PRO A 127 16.52 37.43 9.95
C PRO A 127 15.12 36.92 10.26
N ASP A 128 14.85 35.65 9.96
CA ASP A 128 13.52 35.05 9.96
C ASP A 128 13.51 33.70 10.69
N ARG A 129 12.32 33.21 11.08
CA ARG A 129 12.17 31.96 11.84
C ARG A 129 12.52 30.76 10.98
N PHE A 130 13.45 29.92 11.42
CA PHE A 130 13.75 28.65 10.77
C PHE A 130 12.59 27.65 10.94
N ILE A 131 12.22 26.99 9.84
CA ILE A 131 11.18 25.96 9.81
C ILE A 131 11.79 24.57 9.65
N HIS A 132 12.44 24.32 8.50
CA HIS A 132 13.01 23.01 8.19
C HIS A 132 14.02 23.07 7.04
N SER A 133 14.84 22.02 6.92
CA SER A 133 15.83 21.86 5.86
C SER A 133 15.44 20.73 4.92
N TYR A 134 15.53 20.94 3.61
CA TYR A 134 15.18 19.95 2.60
C TYR A 134 16.30 19.83 1.57
N THR A 135 16.66 18.60 1.23
CA THR A 135 17.57 18.28 0.13
C THR A 135 16.75 17.99 -1.12
N LEU A 136 17.11 18.63 -2.23
CA LEU A 136 16.48 18.36 -3.52
C LEU A 136 17.12 17.12 -4.15
N LEU A 137 16.32 16.09 -4.44
CA LEU A 137 16.78 14.85 -5.05
C LEU A 137 16.90 14.97 -6.59
N PRO A 138 17.62 14.03 -7.26
CA PRO A 138 17.77 14.03 -8.72
C PRO A 138 16.45 13.94 -9.51
N ASP A 139 15.42 13.34 -8.92
CA ASP A 139 14.06 13.23 -9.49
C ASP A 139 13.19 14.46 -9.18
N MET A 140 13.76 15.53 -8.63
CA MET A 140 13.11 16.77 -8.21
C MET A 140 12.13 16.64 -7.04
N THR A 141 12.13 15.51 -6.34
CA THR A 141 11.42 15.37 -5.06
C THR A 141 12.23 15.98 -3.93
N TRP A 142 11.56 16.40 -2.85
CA TRP A 142 12.23 16.93 -1.68
C TRP A 142 12.36 15.86 -0.62
N LEU A 143 13.50 15.80 0.04
CA LEU A 143 13.65 14.96 1.21
C LEU A 143 14.15 15.78 2.38
N ASP A 144 13.47 15.63 3.50
CA ASP A 144 13.80 16.26 4.78
C ASP A 144 15.25 15.91 5.12
N ALA A 145 16.05 16.92 5.48
CA ALA A 145 17.49 16.74 5.67
C ALA A 145 17.80 15.71 6.76
N ASP A 146 16.93 15.63 7.78
CA ASP A 146 17.05 14.67 8.89
C ASP A 146 16.81 13.22 8.44
N HIS A 147 16.02 13.00 7.39
CA HIS A 147 15.66 11.68 6.86
C HIS A 147 16.60 11.15 5.77
N MET A 148 17.68 11.90 5.44
CA MET A 148 18.72 11.44 4.50
C MET A 148 19.32 10.08 4.88
N ASN A 149 19.59 9.88 6.18
CA ASN A 149 20.21 8.66 6.69
C ASN A 149 19.29 7.44 6.57
N ASP A 150 18.00 7.62 6.83
CA ASP A 150 17.00 6.55 6.73
C ASP A 150 16.90 6.01 5.30
N ARG A 151 16.93 6.91 4.32
CA ARG A 151 16.92 6.54 2.91
C ARG A 151 18.20 5.81 2.50
N ALA A 152 19.36 6.25 2.97
CA ALA A 152 20.63 5.57 2.71
C ALA A 152 20.64 4.15 3.29
N ASN A 153 20.15 3.98 4.53
CA ASN A 153 20.01 2.65 5.15
C ASN A 153 19.04 1.76 4.38
N THR A 154 17.91 2.32 3.94
CA THR A 154 16.93 1.59 3.12
C THR A 154 17.54 1.13 1.81
N ASP A 155 18.33 1.98 1.13
CA ASP A 155 19.03 1.63 -0.11
C ASP A 155 20.03 0.48 0.10
N VAL A 156 20.78 0.48 1.22
CA VAL A 156 21.66 -0.63 1.59
C VAL A 156 20.89 -1.94 1.76
N ILE A 157 19.74 -1.90 2.42
CA ILE A 157 18.88 -3.08 2.62
C ILE A 157 18.35 -3.57 1.27
N VAL A 158 17.82 -2.66 0.43
CA VAL A 158 17.31 -2.99 -0.91
C VAL A 158 18.41 -3.61 -1.76
N LYS A 159 19.60 -3.02 -1.77
CA LYS A 159 20.77 -3.57 -2.49
C LYS A 159 21.14 -4.97 -1.99
N LYS A 160 21.14 -5.18 -0.67
CA LYS A 160 21.40 -6.50 -0.08
C LYS A 160 20.36 -7.53 -0.51
N LEU A 161 19.09 -7.15 -0.53
CA LEU A 161 18.00 -8.01 -1.01
C LEU A 161 18.19 -8.35 -2.49
N MET A 162 18.43 -7.35 -3.34
CA MET A 162 18.70 -7.56 -4.77
C MET A 162 19.90 -8.49 -5.02
N CYS A 163 20.96 -8.37 -4.21
CA CYS A 163 22.10 -9.28 -4.29
C CYS A 163 21.76 -10.70 -3.84
N ALA A 164 20.93 -10.88 -2.80
CA ALA A 164 20.52 -12.19 -2.29
C ALA A 164 19.56 -12.94 -3.25
N SER A 165 18.76 -12.21 -4.04
CA SER A 165 17.84 -12.77 -5.04
C SER A 165 18.52 -13.50 -6.20
N ASN A 166 19.84 -13.31 -6.41
CA ASN A 166 20.61 -14.01 -7.44
C ASN A 166 20.77 -15.54 -7.20
N LEU A 167 20.15 -16.11 -6.16
CA LEU A 167 20.15 -17.56 -5.93
C LEU A 167 19.07 -18.32 -6.73
N LEU A 168 18.14 -17.62 -7.39
CA LEU A 168 17.01 -18.25 -8.10
C LEU A 168 17.29 -18.58 -9.58
N SER A 169 18.50 -18.37 -10.09
CA SER A 169 18.83 -18.57 -11.52
C SER A 169 19.66 -19.84 -11.82
N LEU A 170 19.58 -20.89 -11.01
CA LEU A 170 20.23 -22.18 -11.29
C LEU A 170 19.29 -23.36 -11.01
N ASP A 171 18.23 -23.53 -11.81
CA ASP A 171 17.52 -24.82 -11.92
C ASP A 171 16.97 -25.11 -13.34
N ASP A 172 17.63 -24.61 -14.39
CA ASP A 172 17.19 -24.84 -15.79
C ASP A 172 18.13 -25.75 -16.60
N SER A 173 19.09 -26.43 -15.96
CA SER A 173 20.07 -27.28 -16.68
C SER A 173 19.93 -28.80 -16.48
N MET A 174 18.86 -29.31 -15.87
CA MET A 174 18.71 -30.76 -15.60
C MET A 174 17.41 -31.43 -16.10
N GLN A 175 16.70 -30.85 -17.08
CA GLN A 175 15.51 -31.53 -17.68
C GLN A 175 15.47 -31.61 -19.21
N ASN A 176 16.61 -31.51 -19.92
CA ASN A 176 16.63 -31.90 -21.32
C ASN A 176 17.86 -32.74 -21.69
N LYS A 177 17.73 -34.05 -21.50
CA LYS A 177 18.32 -35.05 -22.40
C LYS A 177 17.47 -36.31 -22.31
N SER A 178 16.56 -36.39 -23.28
CA SER A 178 15.96 -37.62 -23.78
C SER A 178 17.00 -38.54 -24.39
#